data_AF-A0AAV7UXL0-F1
#
_entry.id   AF-A0AAV7UXL0-F1
#
_cell.length_a   1.000
_cell.length_b   1.000
_cell.length_c   1.000
_cell.angle_alpha   90.00
_cell.angle_beta   90.00
_cell.angle_gamma   90.00
#
_symmetry.space_group_name_H-M   'P 1'
#
loop_
_entity.id
_entity.type
_entity.pdbx_description
1 polymer ?
#
loop_
_entity_poly.entity_id
_entity_poly.type
_entity_poly.pdbx_seq_one_letter_code
_entity_poly.pdbx_strand_id
1 'polypeptide(L)'
;MATARGIEWEALKVVIRGESLSKTYGIRKCLDQELTQQEDVLSTLQRQINNGDASKSASLRVRGRIVKLWDRLDNYVCRNYRQRLYREGDHSGRMLAWLLTQERPIPIIQMLNGPSGETILGQLRVNSHLREHLRAIYATPRGVGVTRIWEYLDGLRMPRLTEAQSEEWDGEVSLDDLVEALGVMAPILIPL
;
A
#
# COMPACT_ATOMS: atom_id res chain seq x y z
N MET A 1 8.52 36.40 24.50
CA MET A 1 7.13 36.17 24.95
C MET A 1 6.40 35.47 23.82
N ALA A 2 5.99 34.20 24.00
CA ALA A 2 5.21 33.49 22.99
C ALA A 2 3.81 34.11 22.91
N THR A 3 3.37 34.51 21.72
CA THR A 3 2.04 35.06 21.48
C THR A 3 0.98 33.99 21.74
N ALA A 4 -0.22 34.38 22.20
CA ALA A 4 -1.28 33.45 22.64
C ALA A 4 -1.61 32.34 21.61
N ARG A 5 -1.56 32.65 20.31
CA ARG A 5 -1.71 31.67 19.21
C ARG A 5 -0.66 30.56 19.19
N GLY A 6 0.57 30.86 19.60
CA GLY A 6 1.64 29.86 19.70
C GLY A 6 1.35 28.83 20.79
N ILE A 7 0.78 29.27 21.91
CA ILE A 7 0.42 28.40 23.04
C ILE A 7 -0.74 27.47 22.65
N GLU A 8 -1.76 27.99 21.95
CA GLU A 8 -2.88 27.20 21.43
C GLU A 8 -2.42 26.12 20.45
N TRP A 9 -1.48 26.44 19.55
CA TRP A 9 -0.91 25.47 18.61
C TRP A 9 -0.09 24.37 19.30
N GLU A 10 0.72 24.74 20.31
CA GLU A 10 1.44 23.74 21.11
C GLU A 10 0.48 22.84 21.90
N ALA A 11 -0.57 23.40 22.50
CA ALA A 11 -1.60 22.63 23.19
C ALA A 11 -2.32 21.66 22.24
N LEU A 12 -2.70 22.10 21.03
CA LEU A 12 -3.32 21.25 20.03
C LEU A 12 -2.42 20.08 19.60
N LYS A 13 -1.12 20.33 19.37
CA LYS A 13 -0.14 19.28 19.05
C LYS A 13 -0.03 18.24 20.16
N VAL A 14 -0.07 18.67 21.43
CA VAL A 14 -0.04 17.75 22.59
C VAL A 14 -1.30 16.88 22.62
N VAL A 15 -2.48 17.45 22.39
CA VAL A 15 -3.75 16.70 22.36
C VAL A 15 -3.76 15.66 21.24
N ILE A 16 -3.38 16.04 20.02
CA ILE A 16 -3.32 15.12 18.87
C ILE A 16 -2.31 13.99 19.13
N ARG A 17 -1.14 14.31 19.69
CA ARG A 17 -0.15 13.28 20.09
C ARG A 17 -0.70 12.37 21.19
N GLY A 18 -1.42 12.91 22.17
CA GLY A 18 -2.05 12.15 23.24
C GLY A 18 -3.10 11.17 22.74
N GLU A 19 -3.99 11.60 21.84
CA GLU A 19 -4.99 10.72 21.23
C GLU A 19 -4.36 9.63 20.36
N SER A 20 -3.36 10.01 19.55
CA SER A 20 -2.62 9.05 18.71
C SER A 20 -1.91 7.99 19.56
N LEU A 21 -1.28 8.42 20.66
CA LEU A 21 -0.59 7.51 21.58
C LEU A 21 -1.58 6.61 22.32
N SER A 22 -2.72 7.13 22.77
CA SER A 22 -3.77 6.34 23.42
C SER A 22 -4.32 5.22 22.52
N LYS A 23 -4.65 5.55 21.25
CA LYS A 23 -5.15 4.58 20.27
C LYS A 23 -4.12 3.49 19.94
N THR A 24 -2.85 3.87 19.77
CA THR A 24 -1.77 2.91 19.46
C THR A 24 -1.37 2.05 20.66
N TYR A 25 -1.37 2.62 21.86
CA TYR A 25 -1.10 1.91 23.11
C TYR A 25 -2.14 0.83 23.38
N GLY A 26 -3.42 1.12 23.15
CA GLY A 26 -4.51 0.16 23.32
C GLY A 26 -4.35 -1.09 22.43
N ILE A 27 -3.99 -0.88 21.16
CA ILE A 27 -3.77 -1.97 20.19
C ILE A 27 -2.56 -2.81 20.62
N ARG A 28 -1.44 -2.17 20.97
CA ARG A 28 -0.23 -2.87 21.40
C ARG A 28 -0.47 -3.68 22.69
N LYS A 29 -1.12 -3.08 23.68
CA LYS A 29 -1.46 -3.74 24.94
C LYS A 29 -2.38 -4.93 24.73
N CYS A 30 -3.36 -4.82 23.83
CA CYS A 30 -4.24 -5.93 23.47
C CYS A 30 -3.45 -7.09 22.84
N LEU A 31 -2.56 -6.78 21.87
CA LEU A 31 -1.71 -7.78 21.23
C LEU A 31 -0.76 -8.46 22.23
N ASP A 32 -0.14 -7.70 23.13
CA ASP A 32 0.74 -8.24 24.18
C ASP A 32 -0.04 -9.13 25.18
N GLN A 33 -1.28 -8.75 25.50
CA GLN A 33 -2.17 -9.57 26.33
C GLN A 33 -2.59 -10.87 25.63
N GLU A 34 -2.90 -10.82 24.34
CA GLU A 34 -3.20 -12.04 23.57
C GLU A 34 -1.98 -12.97 23.48
N LEU A 35 -0.77 -12.41 23.33
CA LEU A 35 0.47 -13.17 23.24
C LEU A 35 0.77 -13.90 24.56
N THR A 36 0.71 -13.18 25.69
CA THR A 36 0.88 -13.76 27.04
C THR A 36 -0.16 -14.84 27.34
N GLN A 37 -1.44 -14.63 26.97
CA GLN A 37 -2.47 -15.66 27.13
C GLN A 37 -2.18 -16.93 26.32
N GLN A 38 -1.71 -16.80 25.08
CA GLN A 38 -1.35 -17.98 24.27
C GLN A 38 -0.10 -18.69 24.79
N GLU A 39 0.86 -17.96 25.36
CA GLU A 39 2.05 -18.52 26.02
C GLU A 39 1.67 -19.31 27.29
N ASP A 40 0.75 -18.79 28.10
CA ASP A 40 0.23 -19.49 29.27
C ASP A 40 -0.50 -20.79 28.88
N VAL A 41 -1.31 -20.75 27.81
CA VAL A 41 -1.96 -21.94 27.25
C VAL A 41 -0.93 -22.93 26.69
N LEU A 42 0.17 -22.47 26.09
CA LEU A 42 1.23 -23.35 25.64
C LEU A 42 1.96 -24.02 26.80
N SER A 43 2.22 -23.28 27.88
CA SER A 43 2.91 -23.78 29.07
C SER A 43 2.10 -24.87 29.78
N THR A 44 0.78 -24.68 29.88
CA THR A 44 -0.15 -25.65 30.47
C THR A 44 -0.28 -26.90 29.60
N LEU A 45 -0.38 -26.76 28.28
CA LEU A 45 -0.38 -27.88 27.34
C LEU A 45 0.95 -28.65 27.36
N GLN A 46 2.10 -27.97 27.48
CA GLN A 46 3.40 -28.64 27.63
C GLN A 46 3.47 -29.46 28.93
N ARG A 47 2.94 -28.95 30.04
CA ARG A 47 2.84 -29.71 31.30
C ARG A 47 1.94 -30.93 31.14
N GLN A 48 0.80 -30.81 30.46
CA GLN A 48 -0.10 -31.93 30.20
C GLN A 48 0.49 -32.99 29.25
N ILE A 49 1.29 -32.58 28.25
CA ILE A 49 2.01 -33.51 27.37
C ILE A 49 3.10 -34.25 28.16
N ASN A 50 3.83 -33.56 29.03
CA ASN A 50 4.86 -34.18 29.88
C ASN A 50 4.27 -35.17 30.89
N ASN A 51 3.03 -34.92 31.34
CA ASN A 51 2.28 -35.82 32.23
C ASN A 51 1.59 -36.98 31.47
N GLY A 52 1.65 -37.01 30.13
CA GLY A 52 1.10 -38.08 29.30
C GLY A 52 -0.38 -37.91 28.88
N ASP A 53 -1.05 -36.84 29.29
CA ASP A 53 -2.51 -36.65 29.14
C ASP A 53 -2.93 -35.95 27.84
N ALA A 54 -2.01 -35.31 27.11
CA ALA A 54 -2.36 -34.43 25.98
C ALA A 54 -1.72 -34.80 24.64
N SER A 55 -2.50 -34.61 23.56
CA SER A 55 -2.06 -34.79 22.17
C SER A 55 -1.13 -33.66 21.72
N LYS A 56 0.06 -34.01 21.19
CA LYS A 56 1.04 -33.09 20.58
C LYS A 56 0.44 -32.17 19.50
N SER A 57 -0.69 -32.54 18.91
CA SER A 57 -1.41 -31.74 17.91
C SER A 57 -1.94 -30.41 18.48
N ALA A 58 -2.36 -30.37 19.75
CA ALA A 58 -2.89 -29.16 20.40
C ALA A 58 -1.78 -28.12 20.64
N SER A 59 -0.60 -28.54 21.08
CA SER A 59 0.56 -27.65 21.27
C SER A 59 1.06 -27.06 19.95
N LEU A 60 1.03 -27.84 18.86
CA LEU A 60 1.43 -27.36 17.52
C LEU A 60 0.46 -26.28 17.01
N ARG A 61 -0.83 -26.42 17.27
CA ARG A 61 -1.85 -25.42 16.91
C ARG A 61 -1.65 -24.10 17.65
N VAL A 62 -1.38 -24.15 18.95
CA VAL A 62 -1.11 -22.95 19.76
C VAL A 62 0.20 -22.29 19.33
N ARG A 63 1.26 -23.07 19.08
CA ARG A 63 2.52 -22.54 18.55
C ARG A 63 2.33 -21.86 17.19
N GLY A 64 1.51 -22.43 16.31
CA GLY A 64 1.15 -21.81 15.03
C GLY A 64 0.36 -20.50 15.18
N ARG A 65 -0.44 -20.35 16.24
CA ARG A 65 -1.13 -19.08 16.56
C ARG A 65 -0.14 -18.02 17.07
N ILE A 66 0.80 -18.42 17.93
CA ILE A 66 1.85 -17.54 18.45
C ILE A 66 2.71 -16.99 17.30
N VAL A 67 3.15 -17.84 16.37
CA VAL A 67 3.91 -17.40 15.19
C VAL A 67 3.13 -16.37 14.37
N LYS A 68 1.84 -16.59 14.14
CA LYS A 68 0.98 -15.62 13.43
C LYS A 68 0.82 -14.29 14.18
N LEU A 69 0.81 -14.32 15.51
CA LEU A 69 0.76 -13.10 16.33
C LEU A 69 2.08 -12.32 16.24
N TRP A 70 3.22 -13.02 16.29
CA TRP A 70 4.55 -12.41 16.07
C TRP A 70 4.67 -11.80 14.67
N ASP A 71 4.26 -12.52 13.62
CA ASP A 71 4.24 -11.98 12.25
C ASP A 71 3.39 -10.71 12.16
N ARG A 72 2.23 -10.67 12.82
CA ARG A 72 1.38 -9.46 12.84
C ARG A 72 2.05 -8.30 13.56
N LEU A 73 2.70 -8.56 14.69
CA LEU A 73 3.43 -7.56 15.46
C LEU A 73 4.60 -7.00 14.64
N ASP A 74 5.41 -7.87 14.03
CA ASP A 74 6.55 -7.50 13.22
C ASP A 74 6.12 -6.73 11.97
N ASN A 75 5.06 -7.16 11.30
CA ASN A 75 4.50 -6.43 10.17
C ASN A 75 3.99 -5.05 10.58
N TYR A 76 3.34 -4.93 11.75
CA TYR A 76 2.88 -3.65 12.27
C TYR A 76 4.04 -2.70 12.57
N VAL A 77 5.09 -3.19 13.25
CA VAL A 77 6.30 -2.42 13.59
C VAL A 77 7.06 -2.02 12.32
N CYS A 78 7.34 -2.96 11.42
CA CYS A 78 8.03 -2.71 10.16
C CYS A 78 7.25 -1.73 9.27
N ARG A 79 5.92 -1.86 9.19
CA ARG A 79 5.06 -0.95 8.42
C ARG A 79 5.12 0.47 8.99
N ASN A 80 4.99 0.64 10.30
CA ASN A 80 5.09 1.95 10.95
C ASN A 80 6.48 2.58 10.78
N TYR A 81 7.54 1.77 10.85
CA TYR A 81 8.91 2.22 10.64
C TYR A 81 9.15 2.68 9.19
N ARG A 82 8.74 1.87 8.20
CA ARG A 82 8.79 2.24 6.78
C ARG A 82 7.99 3.50 6.49
N GLN A 83 6.79 3.61 7.04
CA GLN A 83 5.95 4.80 6.90
C GLN A 83 6.65 6.05 7.46
N ARG A 84 7.33 5.96 8.61
CA ARG A 84 8.13 7.07 9.15
C ARG A 84 9.26 7.46 8.22
N LEU A 85 10.04 6.49 7.75
CA LEU A 85 11.14 6.74 6.79
C LEU A 85 10.63 7.44 5.53
N TYR A 86 9.50 7.00 4.99
CA TYR A 86 8.94 7.61 3.78
C TYR A 86 8.36 9.02 4.03
N ARG A 87 7.91 9.34 5.25
CA ARG A 87 7.46 10.71 5.58
C ARG A 87 8.60 11.73 5.59
N GLU A 88 9.82 11.28 5.89
CA GLU A 88 11.01 12.13 5.96
C GLU A 88 11.71 12.30 4.60
N GLY A 89 11.30 11.53 3.57
CA GLY A 89 11.86 11.59 2.22
C GLY A 89 11.24 12.63 1.30
N ASP A 90 11.64 12.57 0.03
CA ASP A 90 11.16 13.44 -1.06
C ASP A 90 9.64 13.38 -1.27
N HIS A 91 9.10 14.21 -2.16
CA HIS A 91 7.67 14.27 -2.46
C HIS A 91 7.04 12.89 -2.73
N SER A 92 7.72 12.05 -3.51
CA SER A 92 7.32 10.66 -3.82
C SER A 92 7.29 9.77 -2.56
N GLY A 93 8.26 9.95 -1.66
CA GLY A 93 8.29 9.28 -0.35
C GLY A 93 7.09 9.68 0.50
N ARG A 94 6.79 10.98 0.60
CA ARG A 94 5.64 11.47 1.38
C ARG A 94 4.32 10.96 0.84
N MET A 95 4.15 10.92 -0.49
CA MET A 95 2.97 10.33 -1.15
C MET A 95 2.84 8.83 -0.86
N LEU A 96 3.95 8.08 -0.93
CA LEU A 96 3.96 6.66 -0.58
C LEU A 96 3.60 6.43 0.89
N ALA A 97 4.14 7.25 1.80
CA ALA A 97 3.80 7.18 3.21
C ALA A 97 2.30 7.42 3.44
N TRP A 98 1.71 8.41 2.75
CA TRP A 98 0.28 8.70 2.81
C TRP A 98 -0.56 7.53 2.28
N LEU A 99 -0.18 6.94 1.14
CA LEU A 99 -0.83 5.74 0.59
C LEU A 99 -0.76 4.54 1.54
N LEU A 100 0.37 4.33 2.20
CA LEU A 100 0.54 3.29 3.22
C LEU A 100 -0.30 3.56 4.48
N THR A 101 -0.63 4.82 4.76
CA THR A 101 -1.46 5.25 5.90
C THR A 101 -2.93 4.98 5.66
N GLN A 102 -3.40 5.20 4.42
CA GLN A 102 -4.77 4.88 4.08
C GLN A 102 -4.88 3.36 3.98
N GLU A 103 -5.50 2.73 4.98
CA GLU A 103 -5.95 1.34 4.90
C GLU A 103 -7.08 1.23 3.87
N ARG A 104 -6.76 1.55 2.62
CA ARG A 104 -7.69 1.31 1.53
C ARG A 104 -7.77 -0.21 1.41
N PRO A 105 -8.96 -0.82 1.54
CA PRO A 105 -9.11 -2.18 1.09
C PRO A 105 -8.59 -2.21 -0.35
N ILE A 106 -7.73 -3.19 -0.66
CA ILE A 106 -7.22 -3.39 -2.01
C ILE A 106 -8.44 -3.31 -2.93
N PRO A 107 -8.52 -2.31 -3.83
CA PRO A 107 -9.73 -2.08 -4.59
C PRO A 107 -9.99 -3.34 -5.40
N ILE A 108 -11.06 -4.07 -5.03
CA ILE A 108 -11.47 -5.25 -5.76
C ILE A 108 -12.09 -4.73 -7.04
N ILE A 109 -11.43 -4.96 -8.18
CA ILE A 109 -11.96 -4.61 -9.48
C ILE A 109 -13.18 -5.49 -9.72
N GLN A 110 -14.38 -4.91 -9.56
CA GLN A 110 -15.65 -5.63 -9.76
C GLN A 110 -16.10 -5.63 -11.22
N MET A 111 -15.61 -4.67 -12.00
CA MET A 111 -16.01 -4.41 -13.37
C MET A 111 -14.80 -4.06 -14.23
N LEU A 112 -14.72 -4.67 -15.41
CA LEU A 112 -13.69 -4.38 -16.41
C LEU A 112 -14.38 -4.20 -17.77
N ASN A 113 -14.01 -3.17 -18.52
CA ASN A 113 -14.42 -3.04 -19.91
C ASN A 113 -13.49 -3.91 -20.78
N GLY A 114 -14.08 -4.88 -21.47
CA GLY A 114 -13.38 -5.77 -22.38
C GLY A 114 -12.96 -5.06 -23.68
N PRO A 115 -12.05 -5.68 -24.45
CA PRO A 115 -11.52 -5.12 -25.70
C PRO A 115 -12.57 -4.94 -26.80
N SER A 116 -13.70 -5.65 -26.72
CA SER A 116 -14.85 -5.58 -27.63
C SER A 116 -15.98 -4.65 -27.16
N GLY A 117 -15.76 -3.88 -26.08
CA GLY A 117 -16.77 -2.99 -25.50
C GLY A 117 -17.75 -3.69 -24.54
N GLU A 118 -17.54 -4.97 -24.24
CA GLU A 118 -18.36 -5.72 -23.28
C GLU A 118 -17.96 -5.41 -21.83
N THR A 119 -18.93 -5.21 -20.94
CA THR A 119 -18.66 -5.04 -19.51
C THR A 119 -18.59 -6.39 -18.80
N ILE A 120 -17.40 -6.76 -18.32
CA ILE A 120 -17.16 -8.00 -17.59
C ILE A 120 -17.46 -7.76 -16.10
N LEU A 121 -18.49 -8.43 -15.61
CA LEU A 121 -18.91 -8.40 -14.22
C LEU A 121 -18.39 -9.63 -13.46
N GLY A 122 -17.88 -9.40 -12.25
CA GLY A 122 -17.54 -10.46 -11.28
C GLY A 122 -16.05 -10.75 -11.21
N GLN A 123 -15.55 -10.82 -9.96
CA GLN A 123 -14.12 -10.89 -9.64
C GLN A 123 -13.38 -12.06 -10.31
N LEU A 124 -14.01 -13.23 -10.41
CA LEU A 124 -13.42 -14.41 -11.06
C LEU A 124 -13.18 -14.18 -12.55
N ARG A 125 -14.16 -13.58 -13.25
CA ARG A 125 -14.09 -13.30 -14.70
C ARG A 125 -13.14 -12.14 -15.01
N VAL A 126 -13.14 -11.11 -14.16
CA VAL A 126 -12.17 -10.00 -14.26
C VAL A 126 -10.74 -10.53 -14.10
N ASN A 127 -10.50 -11.35 -13.08
CA ASN A 127 -9.17 -11.92 -12.84
C ASN A 127 -8.71 -12.87 -13.96
N SER A 128 -9.62 -13.69 -14.52
CA SER A 128 -9.26 -14.55 -15.66
C SER A 128 -8.89 -13.73 -16.89
N HIS A 129 -9.68 -12.70 -17.19
CA HIS A 129 -9.43 -11.85 -18.35
C HIS A 129 -8.16 -11.00 -18.20
N LEU A 130 -7.91 -10.44 -17.01
CA LEU A 130 -6.66 -9.76 -16.71
C LEU A 130 -5.46 -10.71 -16.83
N ARG A 131 -5.59 -11.93 -16.33
CA ARG A 131 -4.52 -12.94 -16.43
C ARG A 131 -4.21 -13.30 -17.87
N GLU A 132 -5.23 -13.50 -18.71
CA GLU A 132 -5.05 -13.79 -20.13
C GLU A 132 -4.43 -12.60 -20.88
N HIS A 133 -4.89 -11.39 -20.60
CA HIS A 133 -4.36 -10.18 -21.21
C HIS A 133 -2.89 -9.95 -20.83
N LEU A 134 -2.54 -10.04 -19.54
CA LEU A 134 -1.16 -9.91 -19.08
C LEU A 134 -0.30 -11.06 -19.61
N ARG A 135 -0.83 -12.28 -19.70
CA ARG A 135 -0.14 -13.39 -20.38
C ARG A 135 0.14 -13.08 -21.84
N ALA A 136 -0.75 -12.41 -22.56
CA ALA A 136 -0.52 -12.02 -23.94
C ALA A 136 0.55 -10.92 -24.06
N ILE A 137 0.53 -9.92 -23.17
CA ILE A 137 1.54 -8.84 -23.14
C ILE A 137 2.94 -9.40 -22.81
N TYR A 138 3.01 -10.24 -21.78
CA TYR A 138 4.27 -10.81 -21.31
C TYR A 138 4.59 -12.17 -21.93
N ALA A 139 3.80 -12.63 -22.91
CA ALA A 139 4.16 -13.77 -23.72
C ALA A 139 5.40 -13.38 -24.52
N THR A 140 6.56 -13.74 -24.01
CA THR A 140 7.82 -13.56 -24.72
C THR A 140 7.71 -14.31 -26.04
N PRO A 141 7.79 -13.63 -27.20
CA PRO A 141 7.85 -14.34 -28.47
C PRO A 141 9.14 -15.16 -28.47
N ARG A 142 9.01 -16.47 -28.27
CA ARG A 142 10.14 -17.41 -28.32
C ARG A 142 10.69 -17.38 -29.74
N GLY A 143 11.93 -16.91 -29.89
CA GLY A 143 12.65 -16.90 -31.17
C GLY A 143 12.80 -15.55 -31.87
N VAL A 144 12.56 -14.41 -31.19
CA VAL A 144 13.00 -13.11 -31.74
C VAL A 144 14.50 -13.01 -31.54
N GLY A 145 15.26 -13.18 -32.62
CA GLY A 145 16.70 -12.96 -32.61
C GLY A 145 17.03 -11.56 -32.10
N VAL A 146 18.11 -11.45 -31.33
CA VAL A 146 18.57 -10.20 -30.68
C VAL A 146 18.60 -9.03 -31.67
N THR A 147 18.91 -9.29 -32.94
CA THR A 147 18.88 -8.33 -34.05
C THR A 147 17.52 -7.65 -34.28
N ARG A 148 16.41 -8.39 -34.23
CA ARG A 148 15.06 -7.81 -34.41
C ARG A 148 14.64 -6.92 -33.24
N ILE A 149 15.13 -7.23 -32.05
CA ILE A 149 14.89 -6.39 -30.86
C ILE A 149 15.64 -5.07 -31.03
N TRP A 150 16.90 -5.11 -31.47
CA TRP A 150 17.66 -3.90 -31.77
C TRP A 150 17.04 -3.08 -32.90
N GLU A 151 16.60 -3.70 -34.00
CA GLU A 151 15.88 -3.00 -35.08
C GLU A 151 14.59 -2.31 -34.59
N TYR A 152 13.83 -2.96 -33.69
CA TYR A 152 12.64 -2.36 -33.09
C TYR A 152 12.99 -1.20 -32.15
N LEU A 153 14.00 -1.38 -31.29
CA LEU A 153 14.45 -0.34 -30.36
C LEU A 153 15.05 0.87 -31.10
N ASP A 154 15.79 0.64 -32.19
CA ASP A 154 16.34 1.70 -33.06
C ASP A 154 15.22 2.40 -33.86
N GLY A 155 14.12 1.69 -34.15
CA GLY A 155 12.92 2.25 -34.76
C GLY A 155 12.04 3.06 -33.79
N LEU A 156 12.22 2.91 -32.47
CA LEU A 156 11.50 3.70 -31.48
C LEU A 156 12.08 5.11 -31.40
N ARG A 157 11.47 6.03 -32.14
CA ARG A 157 11.64 7.46 -31.87
C ARG A 157 10.92 7.81 -30.57
N MET A 158 11.63 7.68 -29.44
CA MET A 158 11.13 8.24 -28.19
C MET A 158 10.94 9.75 -28.39
N PRO A 159 9.76 10.31 -28.04
CA PRO A 159 9.59 11.76 -28.02
C PRO A 159 10.57 12.30 -26.98
N ARG A 160 11.64 12.93 -27.47
CA ARG A 160 12.57 13.67 -26.63
C ARG A 160 11.96 15.05 -26.44
N LEU A 161 11.77 15.45 -25.19
CA LEU A 161 11.48 16.84 -24.88
C LEU A 161 12.61 17.69 -25.44
N THR A 162 12.28 18.73 -26.20
CA THR A 162 13.26 19.75 -26.55
C THR A 162 13.70 20.47 -25.27
N GLU A 163 14.91 21.03 -25.23
CA GLU A 163 15.42 21.77 -24.05
C GLU A 163 14.42 22.84 -23.58
N ALA A 164 13.77 23.53 -24.52
CA ALA A 164 12.71 24.49 -24.21
C ALA A 164 11.48 23.87 -23.51
N GLN A 165 11.08 22.64 -23.85
CA GLN A 165 9.97 21.94 -23.20
C GLN A 165 10.37 21.40 -21.83
N SER A 166 11.64 21.02 -21.65
CA SER A 166 12.16 20.62 -20.34
C SER A 166 12.17 21.81 -19.37
N GLU A 167 12.63 22.98 -19.82
CA GLU A 167 12.64 24.20 -19.01
C GLU A 167 11.22 24.69 -18.69
N GLU A 168 10.27 24.56 -19.63
CA GLU A 168 8.85 24.86 -19.39
C GLU A 168 8.24 23.92 -18.33
N TRP A 169 8.58 22.63 -18.37
CA TRP A 169 8.04 21.63 -17.45
C TRP A 169 8.71 21.63 -16.07
N ASP A 170 9.97 22.05 -15.98
CA ASP A 170 10.70 22.27 -14.72
C ASP A 170 10.39 23.64 -14.08
N GLY A 171 9.60 24.47 -14.75
CA GLY A 171 9.13 25.77 -14.25
C GLY A 171 8.13 25.66 -13.08
N GLU A 172 7.95 26.76 -12.35
CA GLU A 172 6.91 26.84 -11.32
C GLU A 172 5.52 26.90 -11.96
N VAL A 173 4.64 25.96 -11.58
CA VAL A 173 3.25 25.90 -12.05
C VAL A 173 2.51 27.19 -11.68
N SER A 174 2.06 27.91 -12.69
CA SER A 174 1.30 29.15 -12.56
C SER A 174 -0.14 28.87 -12.14
N LEU A 175 -0.79 29.86 -11.52
CA LEU A 175 -2.23 29.81 -11.25
C LEU A 175 -3.05 29.73 -12.55
N ASP A 176 -2.54 30.29 -13.65
CA ASP A 176 -3.20 30.24 -14.95
C ASP A 176 -3.18 28.82 -15.54
N ASP A 177 -2.07 28.07 -15.36
CA ASP A 177 -1.96 26.67 -15.77
C ASP A 177 -2.97 25.77 -15.04
N LEU A 178 -3.21 26.07 -13.76
CA LEU A 178 -4.21 25.36 -12.96
C LEU A 178 -5.64 25.66 -13.44
N VAL A 179 -5.93 26.90 -13.83
CA VAL A 179 -7.24 27.28 -14.36
C VAL A 179 -7.47 26.65 -15.73
N GLU A 180 -6.46 26.60 -16.59
CA GLU A 180 -6.53 25.94 -17.90
C GLU A 180 -6.72 24.43 -17.75
N ALA A 181 -5.95 23.78 -16.87
CA ALA A 181 -6.11 22.35 -16.57
C ALA A 181 -7.51 22.03 -16.03
N LEU A 182 -8.04 22.87 -15.14
CA LEU A 182 -9.41 22.73 -14.62
C LEU A 182 -10.47 22.92 -15.72
N GLY A 183 -10.23 23.83 -16.67
CA GLY A 183 -11.09 24.03 -17.83
C GLY A 183 -11.12 22.82 -18.76
N VAL A 184 -9.99 22.15 -18.97
CA VAL A 184 -9.87 20.93 -19.79
C VAL A 184 -10.47 19.70 -19.07
N MET A 185 -10.45 19.66 -17.74
CA MET A 185 -11.10 18.58 -16.97
C MET A 185 -12.62 18.74 -16.84
N ALA A 186 -13.16 19.95 -16.98
CA ALA A 186 -14.60 20.21 -16.91
C ALA A 186 -15.48 19.41 -17.92
N PRO A 187 -15.11 19.25 -19.21
CA PRO A 187 -15.93 18.45 -20.14
C PRO A 187 -15.90 16.94 -19.89
N ILE A 188 -14.98 16.43 -19.06
CA ILE A 188 -14.87 14.98 -18.78
C ILE A 188 -15.83 14.57 -17.63
N LEU A 189 -16.34 15.54 -16.86
CA LEU A 189 -17.06 15.26 -15.62
C LEU A 189 -18.59 15.09 -15.75
N ILE A 190 -19.23 15.31 -16.91
CA ILE A 190 -20.68 15.09 -17.06
C ILE A 190 -21.03 14.65 -18.50
N PRO A 191 -21.65 13.46 -18.68
CA PRO A 191 -23.09 13.45 -18.95
C PRO A 191 -23.85 12.68 -17.87
N LEU A 192 -24.93 13.32 -17.38
CA LEU A 192 -26.02 12.71 -16.62
C LEU A 192 -26.72 11.62 -17.43
#